data_AF-A0A9Y2K041-F1
#
_entry.id   AF-A0A9Y2K041-F1
#
_cell.length_a   1.000
_cell.length_b   1.000
_cell.length_c   1.000
_cell.angle_alpha   90.00
_cell.angle_beta   90.00
_cell.angle_gamma   90.00
#
_symmetry.space_group_name_H-M   'P 1'
#
loop_
_entity.id
_entity.type
_entity.pdbx_description
1 polymer ?
#
loop_
_entity_poly.entity_id
_entity_poly.type
_entity_poly.pdbx_seq_one_letter_code
_entity_poly.pdbx_strand_id
1 'polypeptide(L)'
;MPTPARVRADACPGVFAPHDAADGPLARVRLPGGTISAPQLHALADCAEACGDGDLHLTSRGNVQLRGVTRPGLAARLADAGLLPSPSHERVRNVLASPLSGVRGGLADVRGLAHDLDAVLCATPELAELPGRFLFAFDDGRGDVAGEGADVCWRATGPAEGTLLLAGGDTGRRVVRADAVPVLAEVALEFLRVRGSAWRVAELDDPAWRGTPVPRSATEVPAGLIERDGGFAAGVVPRFGQLSAAQARTLAEYGPALVTPWKSLVLPDVPADVFERLGFGGEPLGTSACIGRSGCAKSRADVRADAVFRPGLRAHFSGCERRCGKPSQSHVDVVAEAGGYRIDGRWVPLDEMEGKL
;
A
#
# COMPACT_ATOMS: atom_id res chain seq x y z
N MET A 1 -21.51 17.02 -11.94
CA MET A 1 -21.67 16.33 -13.24
C MET A 1 -21.79 14.85 -12.93
N PRO A 2 -22.86 14.16 -13.34
CA PRO A 2 -22.97 12.73 -13.11
C PRO A 2 -21.76 12.01 -13.73
N THR A 3 -21.11 11.16 -12.94
CA THR A 3 -19.95 10.39 -13.39
C THR A 3 -20.35 9.58 -14.63
N PRO A 4 -19.66 9.69 -15.77
CA PRO A 4 -20.03 8.95 -16.97
C PRO A 4 -20.08 7.45 -16.67
N ALA A 5 -21.14 6.78 -17.15
CA ALA A 5 -21.31 5.35 -17.00
C ALA A 5 -20.06 4.63 -17.53
N ARG A 6 -19.31 3.99 -16.61
CA ARG A 6 -18.05 3.33 -16.94
C ARG A 6 -18.38 2.00 -17.62
N VAL A 7 -17.94 1.85 -18.87
CA VAL A 7 -18.17 0.65 -19.71
C VAL A 7 -17.28 -0.54 -19.30
N ARG A 8 -16.27 -0.32 -18.45
CA ARG A 8 -15.28 -1.34 -18.09
C ARG A 8 -15.47 -1.85 -16.67
N ALA A 9 -15.54 -3.18 -16.52
CA ALA A 9 -15.51 -3.86 -15.24
C ALA A 9 -14.23 -3.52 -14.44
N ASP A 10 -14.37 -3.47 -13.13
CA ASP A 10 -13.29 -3.22 -12.19
C ASP A 10 -12.31 -4.42 -12.17
N ALA A 11 -11.06 -4.17 -12.56
CA ALA A 11 -10.03 -5.18 -12.78
C ALA A 11 -8.94 -5.12 -11.70
N CYS A 12 -9.33 -5.26 -10.42
CA CYS A 12 -8.36 -5.40 -9.34
C CYS A 12 -7.64 -6.75 -9.48
N PRO A 13 -6.30 -6.78 -9.58
CA PRO A 13 -5.55 -8.02 -9.74
C PRO A 13 -5.66 -8.89 -8.50
N GLY A 14 -6.07 -10.14 -8.71
CA GLY A 14 -6.11 -11.20 -7.71
C GLY A 14 -5.01 -12.25 -7.94
N VAL A 15 -4.94 -13.25 -7.06
CA VAL A 15 -4.18 -14.49 -7.26
C VAL A 15 -4.93 -15.45 -8.21
N PHE A 16 -6.26 -15.55 -8.13
CA PHE A 16 -7.08 -16.39 -8.99
C PHE A 16 -7.47 -15.72 -10.31
N ALA A 17 -7.49 -14.39 -10.33
CA ALA A 17 -7.57 -13.57 -11.55
C ALA A 17 -6.35 -12.64 -11.67
N PRO A 18 -5.17 -13.16 -12.06
CA PRO A 18 -3.99 -12.33 -12.31
C PRO A 18 -4.25 -11.29 -13.38
N HIS A 19 -3.60 -10.13 -13.27
CA HIS A 19 -3.64 -9.13 -14.33
C HIS A 19 -2.47 -9.32 -15.28
N ASP A 20 -2.76 -9.39 -16.58
CA ASP A 20 -1.74 -9.43 -17.62
C ASP A 20 -0.92 -8.14 -17.61
N ALA A 21 0.37 -8.26 -17.29
CA ALA A 21 1.35 -7.20 -17.46
C ALA A 21 2.36 -7.56 -18.56
N ALA A 22 3.21 -6.61 -18.93
CA ALA A 22 4.17 -6.80 -20.04
C ALA A 22 5.21 -7.88 -19.74
N ASP A 23 5.54 -8.04 -18.46
CA ASP A 23 6.47 -9.03 -17.93
C ASP A 23 5.80 -10.35 -17.55
N GLY A 24 4.49 -10.46 -17.77
CA GLY A 24 3.68 -11.63 -17.42
C GLY A 24 2.61 -11.32 -16.38
N PRO A 25 1.80 -12.33 -16.01
CA PRO A 25 0.76 -12.19 -15.00
C PRO A 25 1.31 -11.69 -13.66
N LEU A 26 0.54 -10.82 -13.01
CA LEU A 26 0.85 -10.33 -11.67
C LEU A 26 -0.19 -10.84 -10.66
N ALA A 27 0.28 -11.27 -9.50
CA ALA A 27 -0.53 -11.76 -8.40
C ALA A 27 -0.30 -10.91 -7.15
N ARG A 28 -1.36 -10.64 -6.39
CA ARG A 28 -1.29 -9.87 -5.14
C ARG A 28 -1.82 -10.71 -3.99
N VAL A 29 -1.07 -10.76 -2.89
CA VAL A 29 -1.47 -11.51 -1.69
C VAL A 29 -2.44 -10.71 -0.81
N ARG A 30 -2.93 -11.30 0.28
CA ARG A 30 -3.75 -10.64 1.29
C ARG A 30 -2.93 -10.43 2.56
N LEU A 31 -2.69 -9.16 2.93
CA LEU A 31 -1.96 -8.80 4.16
C LEU A 31 -2.73 -7.73 4.95
N PRO A 32 -3.82 -8.07 5.68
CA PRO A 32 -4.60 -7.11 6.45
C PRO A 32 -3.73 -6.27 7.39
N GLY A 33 -3.79 -4.94 7.28
CA GLY A 33 -2.93 -4.04 8.06
C GLY A 33 -1.45 -4.07 7.68
N GLY A 34 -1.09 -4.80 6.60
CA GLY A 34 0.28 -5.00 6.15
C GLY A 34 1.09 -5.98 6.98
N THR A 35 0.49 -6.68 7.94
CA THR A 35 1.21 -7.61 8.79
C THR A 35 1.64 -8.85 8.02
N ILE A 36 2.89 -9.26 8.19
CA ILE A 36 3.43 -10.48 7.60
C ILE A 36 4.32 -11.19 8.62
N SER A 37 4.10 -12.49 8.81
CA SER A 37 4.95 -13.31 9.67
C SER A 37 6.26 -13.70 8.98
N ALA A 38 7.29 -14.04 9.75
CA ALA A 38 8.56 -14.52 9.19
C ALA A 38 8.38 -15.75 8.26
N PRO A 39 7.59 -16.79 8.62
CA PRO A 39 7.32 -17.90 7.71
C PRO A 39 6.62 -17.48 6.41
N GLN A 40 5.69 -16.53 6.48
CA GLN A 40 5.02 -16.00 5.28
C GLN A 40 5.99 -15.22 4.40
N LEU A 41 6.90 -14.43 4.98
CA LEU A 41 7.91 -13.69 4.23
C LEU A 41 8.90 -14.66 3.53
N HIS A 42 9.29 -15.74 4.19
CA HIS A 42 10.04 -16.84 3.56
C HIS A 42 9.27 -17.50 2.41
N ALA A 43 8.00 -17.84 2.63
CA ALA A 43 7.16 -18.46 1.60
C ALA A 43 6.97 -17.55 0.37
N LEU A 44 6.86 -16.23 0.60
CA LEU A 44 6.84 -15.26 -0.50
C LEU A 44 8.15 -15.25 -1.28
N ALA A 45 9.30 -15.27 -0.59
CA ALA A 45 10.60 -15.36 -1.25
C ALA A 45 10.72 -16.62 -2.12
N ASP A 46 10.30 -17.78 -1.59
CA ASP A 46 10.23 -19.04 -2.36
C ASP A 46 9.32 -18.90 -3.59
N CYS A 47 8.16 -18.27 -3.43
CA CYS A 47 7.22 -18.04 -4.53
C CYS A 47 7.78 -17.11 -5.60
N ALA A 48 8.50 -16.06 -5.21
CA ALA A 48 9.12 -15.12 -6.15
C ALA A 48 10.13 -15.85 -7.06
N GLU A 49 11.00 -16.66 -6.46
CA GLU A 49 12.03 -17.42 -7.18
C GLU A 49 11.44 -18.59 -7.99
N ALA A 50 10.44 -19.28 -7.45
CA ALA A 50 9.87 -20.49 -8.07
C ALA A 50 8.81 -20.18 -9.13
N CYS A 51 8.09 -19.06 -9.01
CA CYS A 51 6.95 -18.75 -9.86
C CYS A 51 7.09 -17.45 -10.65
N GLY A 52 7.75 -16.44 -10.09
CA GLY A 52 7.80 -15.07 -10.61
C GLY A 52 9.16 -14.64 -11.16
N ASP A 53 9.44 -13.33 -11.04
CA ASP A 53 10.66 -12.63 -11.46
C ASP A 53 11.80 -12.65 -10.43
N GLY A 54 11.61 -13.32 -9.28
CA GLY A 54 12.60 -13.41 -8.20
C GLY A 54 12.47 -12.32 -7.12
N ASP A 55 11.60 -11.34 -7.30
CA ASP A 55 11.47 -10.19 -6.39
C ASP A 55 10.06 -10.08 -5.77
N LEU A 56 10.03 -9.49 -4.58
CA LEU A 56 8.82 -9.03 -3.90
C LEU A 56 8.63 -7.54 -4.16
N HIS A 57 7.44 -7.16 -4.62
CA HIS A 57 7.12 -5.76 -4.91
C HIS A 57 6.11 -5.24 -3.89
N LEU A 58 6.55 -4.29 -3.05
CA LEU A 58 5.69 -3.59 -2.10
C LEU A 58 4.76 -2.62 -2.83
N THR A 59 3.54 -2.53 -2.33
CA THR A 59 2.46 -1.74 -2.94
C THR A 59 2.11 -0.54 -2.07
N SER A 60 1.48 0.48 -2.68
CA SER A 60 1.03 1.68 -1.97
C SER A 60 -0.20 1.46 -1.07
N ARG A 61 -0.46 0.20 -0.68
CA ARG A 61 -1.61 -0.23 0.13
C ARG A 61 -1.17 -1.24 1.19
N GLY A 62 0.09 -1.17 1.62
CA GLY A 62 0.62 -2.03 2.67
C GLY A 62 0.54 -3.51 2.32
N ASN A 63 0.86 -3.87 1.08
CA ASN A 63 0.69 -5.23 0.58
C ASN A 63 1.85 -5.60 -0.36
N VAL A 64 2.02 -6.90 -0.66
CA VAL A 64 3.04 -7.44 -1.56
C VAL A 64 2.40 -7.95 -2.84
N GLN A 65 3.09 -7.78 -3.96
CA GLN A 65 2.73 -8.40 -5.23
C GLN A 65 3.94 -9.16 -5.81
N LEU A 66 3.63 -10.26 -6.47
CA LEU A 66 4.55 -11.09 -7.25
C LEU A 66 4.30 -10.80 -8.72
N ARG A 67 5.36 -10.67 -9.51
CA ARG A 67 5.30 -10.30 -10.92
C ARG A 67 6.02 -11.34 -11.77
N GLY A 68 5.82 -11.28 -13.09
CA GLY A 68 6.33 -12.28 -14.02
C GLY A 68 5.91 -13.72 -13.70
N VAL A 69 4.68 -13.92 -13.22
CA VAL A 69 4.19 -15.25 -12.81
C VAL A 69 3.96 -16.12 -14.04
N THR A 70 4.98 -16.88 -14.42
CA THR A 70 5.02 -17.68 -15.65
C THR A 70 4.97 -19.18 -15.39
N ARG A 71 5.26 -19.61 -14.16
CA ARG A 71 5.32 -21.02 -13.76
C ARG A 71 4.13 -21.38 -12.85
N PRO A 72 3.57 -22.60 -13.00
CA PRO A 72 2.39 -23.02 -12.24
C PRO A 72 2.70 -23.27 -10.76
N GLY A 73 1.65 -23.31 -9.93
CA GLY A 73 1.75 -23.70 -8.52
C GLY A 73 1.78 -22.53 -7.52
N LEU A 74 1.74 -21.27 -8.00
CA LEU A 74 1.73 -20.11 -7.12
C LEU A 74 0.55 -20.12 -6.14
N ALA A 75 -0.67 -20.36 -6.63
CA ALA A 75 -1.87 -20.33 -5.79
C ALA A 75 -1.81 -21.36 -4.65
N ALA A 76 -1.36 -22.59 -4.92
CA ALA A 76 -1.21 -23.62 -3.90
C ALA A 76 -0.19 -23.23 -2.81
N ARG A 77 0.98 -22.73 -3.22
CA ARG A 77 2.02 -22.26 -2.27
C ARG A 77 1.55 -21.11 -1.40
N LEU A 78 0.80 -20.16 -1.99
CA LEU A 78 0.20 -19.05 -1.24
C LEU A 78 -0.92 -19.53 -0.32
N ALA A 79 -1.66 -20.58 -0.69
CA ALA A 79 -2.69 -21.19 0.15
C ALA A 79 -2.07 -21.79 1.40
N ASP A 80 -1.01 -22.60 1.22
CA ASP A 80 -0.29 -23.27 2.30
C ASP A 80 0.34 -22.26 3.28
N ALA A 81 0.72 -21.08 2.78
CA ALA A 81 1.25 -19.99 3.58
C ALA A 81 0.17 -19.08 4.22
N GLY A 82 -1.11 -19.31 3.94
CA GLY A 82 -2.22 -18.46 4.43
C GLY A 82 -2.18 -17.04 3.87
N LEU A 83 -1.72 -16.87 2.63
CA LEU A 83 -1.54 -15.57 1.96
C LEU A 83 -2.55 -15.32 0.84
N LEU A 84 -3.40 -16.30 0.55
CA LEU A 84 -4.46 -16.14 -0.43
C LEU A 84 -5.55 -15.19 0.09
N PRO A 85 -6.09 -14.32 -0.77
CA PRO A 85 -7.38 -13.72 -0.48
C PRO A 85 -8.46 -14.81 -0.44
N SER A 86 -9.54 -14.58 0.31
CA SER A 86 -10.75 -15.40 0.17
C SER A 86 -11.22 -15.36 -1.29
N PRO A 87 -11.49 -16.50 -1.95
CA PRO A 87 -11.87 -16.52 -3.37
C PRO A 87 -13.06 -15.62 -3.70
N SER A 88 -14.04 -15.54 -2.79
CA SER A 88 -15.21 -14.67 -2.96
C SER A 88 -14.89 -13.19 -2.75
N HIS A 89 -13.83 -12.85 -2.02
CA HIS A 89 -13.50 -11.47 -1.63
C HIS A 89 -12.18 -10.99 -2.25
N GLU A 90 -11.69 -11.65 -3.29
CA GLU A 90 -10.41 -11.34 -3.92
C GLU A 90 -10.32 -9.91 -4.46
N ARG A 91 -11.45 -9.33 -4.86
CA ARG A 91 -11.52 -7.94 -5.31
C ARG A 91 -11.46 -6.96 -4.15
N VAL A 92 -11.89 -7.36 -2.95
CA VAL A 92 -11.86 -6.49 -1.77
C VAL A 92 -10.41 -6.17 -1.45
N ARG A 93 -10.10 -4.87 -1.45
CA ARG A 93 -8.71 -4.42 -1.25
C ARG A 93 -8.23 -4.68 0.16
N ASN A 94 -6.90 -4.56 0.31
CA ASN A 94 -6.28 -4.55 1.61
C ASN A 94 -6.85 -3.45 2.52
N VAL A 95 -6.87 -3.74 3.82
CA VAL A 95 -7.20 -2.82 4.91
C VAL A 95 -5.91 -2.17 5.38
N LEU A 96 -5.86 -0.85 5.46
CA LEU A 96 -4.68 -0.15 5.98
C LEU A 96 -4.75 -0.03 7.50
N ALA A 97 -3.59 -0.01 8.15
CA ALA A 97 -3.45 0.30 9.57
C ALA A 97 -2.18 1.14 9.78
N SER A 98 -2.17 2.04 10.76
CA SER A 98 -0.97 2.83 11.14
C SER A 98 0.21 1.89 11.44
N PRO A 99 1.29 1.86 10.62
CA PRO A 99 2.29 0.79 10.68
C PRO A 99 3.15 0.79 11.94
N LEU A 100 3.23 1.92 12.65
CA LEU A 100 4.00 2.07 13.87
C LEU A 100 3.12 1.91 15.13
N SER A 101 1.87 1.47 15.00
CA SER A 101 0.97 1.30 16.14
C SER A 101 1.51 0.22 17.08
N GLY A 102 1.58 0.54 18.38
CA GLY A 102 2.23 -0.32 19.38
C GLY A 102 3.77 -0.40 19.26
N VAL A 103 4.38 0.32 18.33
CA VAL A 103 5.84 0.47 18.20
C VAL A 103 6.28 1.81 18.77
N ARG A 104 5.75 2.91 18.24
CA ARG A 104 6.13 4.28 18.64
C ARG A 104 4.93 5.21 18.50
N GLY A 105 4.57 5.93 19.56
CA GLY A 105 3.50 6.92 19.55
C GLY A 105 2.11 6.34 19.24
N GLY A 106 1.20 7.19 18.79
CA GLY A 106 -0.22 6.84 18.62
C GLY A 106 -1.02 7.02 19.90
N LEU A 107 -2.33 7.24 19.76
CA LEU A 107 -3.27 7.39 20.86
C LEU A 107 -3.90 6.05 21.27
N ALA A 108 -4.05 5.13 20.31
CA ALA A 108 -4.63 3.80 20.52
C ALA A 108 -3.85 2.72 19.77
N ASP A 109 -3.86 1.50 20.28
CA ASP A 109 -3.33 0.35 19.54
C ASP A 109 -4.35 -0.11 18.49
N VAL A 110 -4.00 0.00 17.21
CA VAL A 110 -4.85 -0.47 16.08
C VAL A 110 -4.39 -1.80 15.51
N ARG A 111 -3.38 -2.45 16.10
CA ARG A 111 -3.00 -3.81 15.73
C ARG A 111 -4.17 -4.76 15.98
N GLY A 112 -4.31 -5.75 15.11
CA GLY A 112 -5.43 -6.70 15.14
C GLY A 112 -6.71 -6.23 14.44
N LEU A 113 -7.09 -4.95 14.57
CA LEU A 113 -8.36 -4.44 14.02
C LEU A 113 -8.51 -4.68 12.50
N ALA A 114 -7.42 -4.58 11.74
CA ALA A 114 -7.46 -4.85 10.31
C ALA A 114 -7.71 -6.33 9.98
N HIS A 115 -7.22 -7.25 10.82
CA HIS A 115 -7.47 -8.69 10.70
C HIS A 115 -8.90 -9.03 11.13
N ASP A 116 -9.38 -8.44 12.21
CA ASP A 116 -10.76 -8.59 12.68
C ASP A 116 -11.75 -8.11 11.62
N LEU A 117 -11.49 -6.96 10.98
CA LEU A 117 -12.29 -6.47 9.86
C LEU A 117 -12.22 -7.41 8.66
N ASP A 118 -11.04 -7.95 8.32
CA ASP A 118 -10.92 -8.91 7.21
C ASP A 118 -11.72 -10.19 7.45
N ALA A 119 -11.76 -10.68 8.69
CA ALA A 119 -12.60 -11.81 9.07
C ALA A 119 -14.09 -11.49 8.91
N VAL A 120 -14.54 -10.30 9.35
CA VAL A 120 -15.93 -9.84 9.17
C VAL A 120 -16.29 -9.70 7.69
N LEU A 121 -15.38 -9.14 6.88
CA LEU A 121 -15.55 -9.03 5.43
C LEU A 121 -15.77 -10.41 4.82
N CYS A 122 -14.87 -11.37 5.09
CA CYS A 122 -14.97 -12.73 4.56
C CYS A 122 -16.22 -13.49 5.03
N ALA A 123 -16.71 -13.20 6.24
CA ALA A 123 -17.90 -13.81 6.81
C ALA A 123 -19.22 -13.21 6.28
N THR A 124 -19.17 -12.10 5.54
CA THR A 124 -20.35 -11.36 5.06
C THR A 124 -20.41 -11.39 3.53
N PRO A 125 -21.14 -12.34 2.92
CA PRO A 125 -21.13 -12.56 1.47
C PRO A 125 -21.42 -11.31 0.62
N GLU A 126 -22.28 -10.40 1.10
CA GLU A 126 -22.63 -9.17 0.40
C GLU A 126 -21.43 -8.24 0.21
N LEU A 127 -20.46 -8.26 1.15
CA LEU A 127 -19.27 -7.41 1.08
C LEU A 127 -18.27 -7.85 0.00
N ALA A 128 -18.44 -9.03 -0.60
CA ALA A 128 -17.74 -9.46 -1.81
C ALA A 128 -18.00 -8.53 -3.01
N GLU A 129 -19.17 -7.86 -3.05
CA GLU A 129 -19.57 -6.97 -4.13
C GLU A 129 -18.94 -5.57 -4.02
N LEU A 130 -18.13 -5.32 -2.99
CA LEU A 130 -17.39 -4.08 -2.86
C LEU A 130 -16.50 -3.87 -4.10
N PRO A 131 -16.49 -2.64 -4.66
CA PRO A 131 -15.52 -2.30 -5.69
C PRO A 131 -14.11 -2.56 -5.17
N GLY A 132 -13.26 -3.15 -5.99
CA GLY A 132 -11.84 -3.29 -5.73
C GLY A 132 -11.08 -1.99 -5.82
N ARG A 133 -11.73 -0.84 -5.62
CA ARG A 133 -11.11 0.43 -5.26
C ARG A 133 -11.51 0.91 -3.86
N PHE A 134 -12.56 0.36 -3.27
CA PHE A 134 -13.00 0.65 -1.92
C PHE A 134 -11.86 0.34 -0.94
N LEU A 135 -11.63 1.22 0.03
CA LEU A 135 -10.50 1.14 0.95
C LEU A 135 -10.96 1.40 2.38
N PHE A 136 -10.56 0.50 3.27
CA PHE A 136 -10.68 0.66 4.70
C PHE A 136 -9.36 1.11 5.32
N ALA A 137 -9.43 1.82 6.45
CA ALA A 137 -8.26 2.16 7.25
C ALA A 137 -8.55 2.21 8.75
N PHE A 138 -7.53 1.90 9.54
CA PHE A 138 -7.47 2.21 10.97
C PHE A 138 -6.26 3.10 11.23
N ASP A 139 -6.50 4.30 11.75
CA ASP A 139 -5.45 5.27 12.08
C ASP A 139 -5.37 5.41 13.61
N ASP A 140 -4.17 5.33 14.16
CA ASP A 140 -3.97 5.42 15.61
C ASP A 140 -3.95 6.84 16.17
N GLY A 141 -4.38 7.83 15.38
CA GLY A 141 -4.51 9.23 15.77
C GLY A 141 -3.41 10.12 15.20
N ARG A 142 -2.30 9.53 14.72
CA ARG A 142 -1.21 10.28 14.07
C ARG A 142 -1.61 10.89 12.74
N GLY A 143 -2.67 10.37 12.10
CA GLY A 143 -3.13 10.85 10.80
C GLY A 143 -2.25 10.39 9.64
N ASP A 144 -1.37 9.41 9.86
CA ASP A 144 -0.44 8.88 8.85
C ASP A 144 -1.21 8.13 7.75
N VAL A 145 -2.16 7.28 8.14
CA VAL A 145 -3.00 6.50 7.22
C VAL A 145 -4.30 7.22 6.89
N ALA A 146 -4.85 8.02 7.80
CA ALA A 146 -6.02 8.85 7.52
C ALA A 146 -5.80 9.78 6.31
N GLY A 147 -4.56 10.23 6.10
CA GLY A 147 -4.17 11.05 4.95
C GLY A 147 -4.27 10.35 3.58
N GLU A 148 -4.32 9.01 3.54
CA GLU A 148 -4.45 8.19 2.33
C GLU A 148 -5.86 8.23 1.72
N GLY A 149 -6.83 8.87 2.40
CA GLY A 149 -8.18 9.08 1.88
C GLY A 149 -8.92 7.76 1.65
N ALA A 150 -8.89 6.86 2.65
CA ALA A 150 -9.73 5.68 2.67
C ALA A 150 -11.22 6.04 2.56
N ASP A 151 -12.02 5.14 2.01
CA ASP A 151 -13.47 5.34 1.87
C ASP A 151 -14.13 5.34 3.25
N VAL A 152 -13.66 4.47 4.14
CA VAL A 152 -14.07 4.42 5.55
C VAL A 152 -12.81 4.26 6.41
N CYS A 153 -12.66 5.12 7.40
CA CYS A 153 -11.54 5.06 8.34
C CYS A 153 -12.01 5.30 9.76
N TRP A 154 -11.53 4.50 10.71
CA TRP A 154 -11.60 4.84 12.12
C TRP A 154 -10.27 5.48 12.52
N ARG A 155 -10.32 6.73 13.03
CA ARG A 155 -9.13 7.45 13.52
C ARG A 155 -9.23 7.67 15.01
N ALA A 156 -8.26 7.19 15.78
CA ALA A 156 -8.23 7.38 17.22
C ALA A 156 -8.21 8.87 17.60
N THR A 157 -9.01 9.23 18.60
CA THR A 157 -8.96 10.52 19.29
C THR A 157 -8.60 10.38 20.77
N GLY A 158 -8.53 9.14 21.24
CA GLY A 158 -8.04 8.75 22.55
C GLY A 158 -7.77 7.24 22.59
N PRO A 159 -7.40 6.67 23.74
CA PRO A 159 -7.01 5.26 23.85
C PRO A 159 -8.14 4.27 23.59
N ALA A 160 -9.39 4.66 23.81
CA ALA A 160 -10.56 3.79 23.67
C ALA A 160 -11.63 4.38 22.73
N GLU A 161 -11.34 5.49 22.05
CA GLU A 161 -12.30 6.19 21.19
C GLU A 161 -11.65 6.77 19.95
N GLY A 162 -12.45 6.94 18.92
CA GLY A 162 -12.05 7.57 17.67
C GLY A 162 -13.21 8.20 16.94
N THR A 163 -12.91 8.81 15.81
CA THR A 163 -13.90 9.35 14.88
C THR A 163 -13.98 8.52 13.61
N LEU A 164 -15.19 8.45 13.05
CA LEU A 164 -15.43 7.90 11.73
C LEU A 164 -15.12 8.95 10.65
N LEU A 165 -14.20 8.62 9.76
CA LEU A 165 -13.91 9.40 8.57
C LEU A 165 -14.51 8.72 7.33
N LEU A 166 -15.15 9.52 6.48
CA LEU A 166 -15.65 9.09 5.16
C LEU A 166 -14.93 9.87 4.08
N ALA A 167 -14.26 9.15 3.16
CA ALA A 167 -13.42 9.75 2.12
C ALA A 167 -12.41 10.79 2.66
N GLY A 168 -11.90 10.59 3.87
CA GLY A 168 -10.96 11.49 4.57
C GLY A 168 -11.59 12.69 5.29
N GLY A 169 -12.91 12.83 5.30
CA GLY A 169 -13.63 13.86 6.07
C GLY A 169 -14.16 13.33 7.40
N ASP A 170 -14.01 14.09 8.49
CA ASP A 170 -14.56 13.80 9.81
C ASP A 170 -16.08 13.98 9.81
N THR A 171 -16.81 12.89 10.06
CA THR A 171 -18.27 12.88 10.10
C THR A 171 -18.83 13.48 11.41
N GLY A 172 -17.99 13.68 12.42
CA GLY A 172 -18.41 14.02 13.78
C GLY A 172 -18.90 12.82 14.60
N ARG A 173 -19.10 11.64 13.98
CA ARG A 173 -19.52 10.43 14.69
C ARG A 173 -18.36 9.83 15.46
N ARG A 174 -18.48 9.85 16.80
CA ARG A 174 -17.54 9.20 17.72
C ARG A 174 -17.90 7.72 17.85
N VAL A 175 -16.87 6.87 17.83
CA VAL A 175 -17.00 5.42 17.86
C VAL A 175 -15.96 4.89 18.84
N VAL A 176 -16.42 4.14 19.86
CA VAL A 176 -15.51 3.45 20.78
C VAL A 176 -14.71 2.40 20.02
N ARG A 177 -13.45 2.16 20.43
CA ARG A 177 -12.54 1.24 19.73
C ARG A 177 -13.14 -0.15 19.53
N ALA A 178 -13.88 -0.66 20.52
CA ALA A 178 -14.53 -1.97 20.46
C ALA A 178 -15.55 -2.08 19.31
N ASP A 179 -16.17 -0.97 18.92
CA ASP A 179 -17.19 -0.92 17.88
C ASP A 179 -16.62 -0.50 16.51
N ALA A 180 -15.32 -0.23 16.41
CA ALA A 180 -14.71 0.28 15.19
C ALA A 180 -14.89 -0.68 14.00
N VAL A 181 -14.63 -1.98 14.22
CA VAL A 181 -14.79 -3.03 13.19
C VAL A 181 -16.23 -3.18 12.71
N PRO A 182 -17.24 -3.43 13.59
CA PRO A 182 -18.62 -3.57 13.13
C PRO A 182 -19.15 -2.30 12.45
N VAL A 183 -18.82 -1.11 12.96
CA VAL A 183 -19.25 0.15 12.34
C VAL A 183 -18.67 0.32 10.93
N LEU A 184 -17.39 -0.01 10.72
CA LEU A 184 -16.78 0.06 9.38
C LEU A 184 -17.46 -0.90 8.39
N ALA A 185 -17.78 -2.12 8.83
CA ALA A 185 -18.48 -3.11 8.02
C ALA A 185 -19.92 -2.65 7.68
N GLU A 186 -20.66 -2.11 8.65
CA GLU A 186 -22.00 -1.55 8.45
C GLU A 186 -22.00 -0.41 7.43
N VAL A 187 -21.04 0.51 7.52
CA VAL A 187 -20.90 1.61 6.55
C VAL A 187 -20.62 1.05 5.14
N ALA A 188 -19.82 0.00 5.02
CA ALA A 188 -19.56 -0.62 3.73
C ALA A 188 -20.80 -1.32 3.14
N LEU A 189 -21.62 -1.97 3.97
CA LEU A 189 -22.91 -2.51 3.55
C LEU A 189 -23.86 -1.41 3.09
N GLU A 190 -23.92 -0.29 3.81
CA GLU A 190 -24.75 0.85 3.42
C GLU A 190 -24.26 1.47 2.10
N PHE A 191 -22.95 1.55 1.92
CA PHE A 191 -22.37 2.01 0.65
C PHE A 191 -22.84 1.12 -0.50
N LEU A 192 -22.84 -0.20 -0.35
CA LEU A 192 -23.31 -1.13 -1.38
C LEU A 192 -24.78 -0.90 -1.76
N ARG A 193 -25.62 -0.51 -0.81
CA ARG A 193 -27.05 -0.22 -1.07
C ARG A 193 -27.24 1.03 -1.91
N VAL A 194 -26.43 2.07 -1.68
CA VAL A 194 -26.62 3.41 -2.29
C VAL A 194 -25.68 3.72 -3.46
N ARG A 195 -24.61 2.94 -3.64
CA ARG A 195 -23.49 3.31 -4.54
C ARG A 195 -23.85 3.49 -6.00
N GLY A 196 -24.89 2.82 -6.50
CA GLY A 196 -25.12 2.71 -7.95
C GLY A 196 -23.83 2.28 -8.67
N SER A 197 -23.32 3.12 -9.57
CA SER A 197 -22.07 2.87 -10.30
C SER A 197 -20.80 3.35 -9.59
N ALA A 198 -20.90 4.02 -8.44
CA ALA A 198 -19.74 4.55 -7.72
C ALA A 198 -18.80 3.42 -7.28
N TRP A 199 -17.49 3.66 -7.42
CA TRP A 199 -16.43 2.76 -6.97
C TRP A 199 -15.85 3.18 -5.61
N ARG A 200 -16.14 4.40 -5.16
CA ARG A 200 -15.57 5.06 -4.00
C ARG A 200 -16.64 5.91 -3.33
N VAL A 201 -16.55 6.08 -2.01
CA VAL A 201 -17.46 6.97 -1.25
C VAL A 201 -17.37 8.41 -1.75
N ALA A 202 -16.17 8.85 -2.14
CA ALA A 202 -15.97 10.20 -2.69
C ALA A 202 -16.81 10.50 -3.95
N GLU A 203 -17.18 9.47 -4.73
CA GLU A 203 -17.95 9.57 -5.96
C GLU A 203 -19.48 9.68 -5.73
N LEU A 204 -19.96 9.55 -4.48
CA LEU A 204 -21.38 9.72 -4.15
C LEU A 204 -21.77 11.20 -4.14
N ASP A 205 -22.97 11.52 -4.64
CA ASP A 205 -23.51 12.89 -4.64
C ASP A 205 -24.12 13.30 -3.29
N ASP A 206 -24.50 12.33 -2.46
CA ASP A 206 -25.16 12.55 -1.17
C ASP A 206 -24.19 13.18 -0.14
N PRO A 207 -24.49 14.38 0.39
CA PRO A 207 -23.66 15.04 1.39
C PRO A 207 -23.56 14.29 2.73
N ALA A 208 -24.47 13.36 3.04
CA ALA A 208 -24.38 12.51 4.23
C ALA A 208 -23.12 11.62 4.23
N TRP A 209 -22.54 11.37 3.05
CA TRP A 209 -21.31 10.62 2.87
C TRP A 209 -20.05 11.50 2.89
N ARG A 210 -20.19 12.77 3.31
CA ARG A 210 -19.08 13.72 3.42
C ARG A 210 -18.93 14.20 4.85
N GLY A 211 -17.68 14.35 5.25
CA GLY A 211 -17.30 14.97 6.53
C GLY A 211 -16.48 16.23 6.33
N THR A 212 -16.15 16.89 7.44
CA THR A 212 -15.24 18.04 7.44
C THR A 212 -13.84 17.56 7.06
N PRO A 213 -13.20 18.11 6.00
CA PRO A 213 -11.88 17.66 5.59
C PRO A 213 -10.87 17.71 6.73
N VAL A 214 -10.23 16.58 7.02
CA VAL A 214 -9.17 16.51 8.02
C VAL A 214 -7.86 16.93 7.36
N PRO A 215 -7.09 17.86 7.96
CA PRO A 215 -5.76 18.20 7.45
C PRO A 215 -4.88 16.95 7.34
N ARG A 216 -4.20 16.79 6.20
CA ARG A 216 -3.20 15.73 6.06
C ARG A 216 -2.02 16.03 6.96
N SER A 217 -1.72 15.13 7.89
CA SER A 217 -0.43 15.11 8.58
C SER A 217 0.68 14.88 7.56
N ALA A 218 1.86 15.47 7.78
CA ALA A 218 3.04 15.09 7.03
C ALA A 218 3.37 13.62 7.37
N THR A 219 3.16 12.72 6.42
CA THR A 219 3.49 11.31 6.64
C THR A 219 5.00 11.15 6.67
N GLU A 220 5.54 10.79 7.83
CA GLU A 220 6.91 10.32 7.94
C GLU A 220 6.95 8.85 7.53
N VAL A 221 7.65 8.53 6.43
CA VAL A 221 7.87 7.13 6.05
C VAL A 221 8.74 6.49 7.13
N PRO A 222 8.31 5.39 7.78
CA PRO A 222 9.14 4.69 8.75
C PRO A 222 10.42 4.21 8.06
N ALA A 223 11.54 4.80 8.44
CA ALA A 223 12.85 4.57 7.81
C ALA A 223 13.95 4.71 8.86
N GLY A 224 15.01 3.93 8.70
CA GLY A 224 16.14 3.92 9.63
C GLY A 224 15.79 3.29 10.98
N LEU A 225 16.66 3.53 11.96
CA LEU A 225 16.48 3.02 13.31
C LEU A 225 15.43 3.86 14.04
N ILE A 226 14.47 3.20 14.68
CA ILE A 226 13.34 3.82 15.35
C ILE A 226 13.37 3.38 16.81
N GLU A 227 13.52 4.34 17.72
CA GLU A 227 13.44 4.06 19.16
C GLU A 227 12.02 3.67 19.57
N ARG A 228 11.92 2.66 20.43
CA ARG A 228 10.68 2.23 21.08
C ARG A 228 10.92 1.89 22.54
N ASP A 229 9.84 1.77 23.31
CA ASP A 229 9.92 1.34 24.70
C ASP A 229 10.56 -0.05 24.79
N GLY A 230 11.75 -0.12 25.40
CA GLY A 230 12.47 -1.37 25.63
C GLY A 230 13.34 -1.87 24.47
N GLY A 231 13.54 -1.09 23.40
CA GLY A 231 14.44 -1.50 22.31
C GLY A 231 14.35 -0.63 21.06
N PHE A 232 14.56 -1.28 19.91
CA PHE A 232 14.54 -0.62 18.61
C PHE A 232 13.62 -1.35 17.64
N ALA A 233 13.01 -0.58 16.74
CA ALA A 233 12.43 -1.03 15.50
C ALA A 233 13.29 -0.53 14.33
N ALA A 234 13.14 -1.14 13.15
CA ALA A 234 13.77 -0.67 11.92
C ALA A 234 12.72 -0.40 10.84
N GLY A 235 12.80 0.79 10.24
CA GLY A 235 12.15 1.09 8.98
C GLY A 235 13.07 0.77 7.81
N VAL A 236 12.74 -0.23 7.01
CA VAL A 236 13.53 -0.66 5.84
C VAL A 236 12.86 -0.12 4.59
N VAL A 237 13.60 0.65 3.79
CA VAL A 237 13.09 1.22 2.52
C VAL A 237 13.83 0.60 1.34
N PRO A 238 13.28 -0.47 0.74
CA PRO A 238 13.85 -1.05 -0.47
C PRO A 238 13.71 -0.09 -1.64
N ARG A 239 14.70 -0.08 -2.54
CA ARG A 239 14.67 0.73 -3.74
C ARG A 239 13.41 0.45 -4.55
N PHE A 240 12.61 1.49 -4.83
CA PHE A 240 11.30 1.40 -5.49
C PHE A 240 10.24 0.51 -4.82
N GLY A 241 10.48 0.06 -3.58
CA GLY A 241 9.69 -0.97 -2.92
C GLY A 241 9.93 -2.37 -3.49
N GLN A 242 11.10 -2.66 -4.04
CA GLN A 242 11.47 -3.98 -4.56
C GLN A 242 12.46 -4.64 -3.60
N LEU A 243 12.11 -5.82 -3.10
CA LEU A 243 13.02 -6.67 -2.33
C LEU A 243 13.37 -7.90 -3.13
N SER A 244 14.64 -8.27 -3.14
CA SER A 244 15.02 -9.61 -3.60
C SER A 244 14.53 -10.68 -2.63
N ALA A 245 14.35 -11.90 -3.13
CA ALA A 245 14.08 -13.06 -2.28
C ALA A 245 15.13 -13.20 -1.17
N ALA A 246 16.41 -12.98 -1.46
CA ALA A 246 17.48 -13.00 -0.46
C ALA A 246 17.27 -11.95 0.65
N GLN A 247 16.96 -10.71 0.28
CA GLN A 247 16.66 -9.65 1.26
C GLN A 247 15.44 -10.00 2.11
N ALA A 248 14.38 -10.53 1.50
CA ALA A 248 13.18 -10.95 2.22
C ALA A 248 13.48 -12.05 3.25
N ARG A 249 14.31 -13.05 2.90
CA ARG A 249 14.76 -14.08 3.84
C ARG A 249 15.56 -13.49 4.99
N THR A 250 16.50 -12.58 4.72
CA THR A 250 17.28 -11.92 5.77
C THR A 250 16.39 -11.11 6.72
N LEU A 251 15.38 -10.39 6.20
CA LEU A 251 14.44 -9.67 7.07
C LEU A 251 13.60 -10.62 7.95
N ALA A 252 13.26 -11.80 7.45
CA ALA A 252 12.48 -12.78 8.20
C ALA A 252 13.23 -13.33 9.43
N GLU A 253 14.56 -13.26 9.45
CA GLU A 253 15.39 -13.64 10.63
C GLU A 253 15.12 -12.74 11.85
N TYR A 254 14.58 -11.53 11.63
CA TYR A 254 14.23 -10.57 12.68
C TYR A 254 12.76 -10.69 13.11
N GLY A 255 12.02 -11.69 12.62
CA GLY A 255 10.65 -11.96 13.01
C GLY A 255 9.60 -11.31 12.10
N PRO A 256 8.38 -11.05 12.61
CA PRO A 256 7.31 -10.45 11.84
C PRO A 256 7.65 -9.03 11.34
N ALA A 257 7.09 -8.66 10.20
CA ALA A 257 7.23 -7.33 9.63
C ALA A 257 5.86 -6.68 9.34
N LEU A 258 5.84 -5.36 9.17
CA LEU A 258 4.70 -4.63 8.65
C LEU A 258 5.06 -3.96 7.32
N VAL A 259 4.34 -4.28 6.26
CA VAL A 259 4.43 -3.59 4.97
C VAL A 259 3.62 -2.30 5.03
N THR A 260 4.29 -1.17 4.80
CA THR A 260 3.64 0.14 4.89
C THR A 260 2.96 0.53 3.56
N PRO A 261 1.96 1.45 3.59
CA PRO A 261 1.41 2.07 2.38
C PRO A 261 2.42 2.89 1.57
N TRP A 262 3.64 3.10 2.10
CA TRP A 262 4.69 3.90 1.47
C TRP A 262 5.80 3.04 0.87
N LYS A 263 5.52 1.75 0.66
CA LYS A 263 6.45 0.77 0.08
C LYS A 263 7.75 0.63 0.90
N SER A 264 7.62 0.66 2.22
CA SER A 264 8.66 0.29 3.18
C SER A 264 8.18 -0.88 4.04
N LEU A 265 9.09 -1.44 4.84
CA LEU A 265 8.76 -2.37 5.92
C LEU A 265 9.12 -1.76 7.28
N VAL A 266 8.38 -2.16 8.32
CA VAL A 266 8.77 -1.98 9.71
C VAL A 266 9.08 -3.35 10.30
N LEU A 267 10.27 -3.51 10.87
CA LEU A 267 10.64 -4.61 11.76
C LEU A 267 10.46 -4.11 13.20
N PRO A 268 9.48 -4.60 13.97
CA PRO A 268 9.16 -4.03 15.28
C PRO A 268 10.24 -4.21 16.35
N ASP A 269 11.04 -5.28 16.24
CA ASP A 269 11.96 -5.71 17.28
C ASP A 269 13.30 -6.12 16.67
N VAL A 270 14.27 -5.22 16.76
CA VAL A 270 15.60 -5.40 16.16
C VAL A 270 16.70 -4.91 17.10
N PRO A 271 17.94 -5.41 16.95
CA PRO A 271 19.08 -4.85 17.68
C PRO A 271 19.47 -3.47 17.10
N ALA A 272 20.21 -2.68 17.88
CA ALA A 272 20.64 -1.33 17.48
C ALA A 272 21.53 -1.31 16.22
N ASP A 273 22.29 -2.39 16.00
CA ASP A 273 23.22 -2.58 14.88
C ASP A 273 22.56 -3.25 13.66
N VAL A 274 21.23 -3.32 13.59
CA VAL A 274 20.49 -4.05 12.55
C VAL A 274 20.90 -3.66 11.12
N PHE A 275 21.12 -2.37 10.83
CA PHE A 275 21.49 -1.96 9.46
C PHE A 275 22.92 -2.35 9.08
N GLU A 276 23.82 -2.51 10.06
CA GLU A 276 25.17 -3.04 9.85
C GLU A 276 25.10 -4.53 9.51
N ARG A 277 24.16 -5.27 10.13
CA ARG A 277 23.92 -6.69 9.87
C ARG A 277 23.18 -6.93 8.54
N LEU A 278 22.19 -6.10 8.23
CA LEU A 278 21.42 -6.21 6.99
C LEU A 278 22.29 -5.83 5.78
N GLY A 279 23.12 -4.79 5.89
CA GLY A 279 23.86 -4.23 4.77
C GLY A 279 22.99 -3.49 3.75
N PHE A 280 21.71 -3.26 4.05
CA PHE A 280 20.75 -2.48 3.25
C PHE A 280 19.67 -1.84 4.14
N GLY A 281 18.85 -0.94 3.58
CA GLY A 281 17.63 -0.44 4.22
C GLY A 281 17.61 1.05 4.56
N GLY A 282 18.71 1.77 4.33
CA GLY A 282 18.83 3.23 4.51
C GLY A 282 19.04 4.02 3.22
N GLU A 283 18.49 3.57 2.08
CA GLU A 283 18.62 4.29 0.81
C GLU A 283 18.01 5.70 0.89
N PRO A 284 18.54 6.69 0.13
CA PRO A 284 18.06 8.06 0.21
C PRO A 284 16.57 8.14 -0.04
N LEU A 285 15.85 8.56 1.00
CA LEU A 285 14.42 8.85 0.94
C LEU A 285 14.19 9.96 -0.09
N GLY A 286 13.39 9.69 -1.11
CA GLY A 286 12.84 10.75 -1.95
C GLY A 286 12.62 10.39 -3.41
N THR A 287 13.45 9.54 -4.00
CA THR A 287 13.24 9.09 -5.38
C THR A 287 12.38 7.83 -5.43
N SER A 288 11.31 7.88 -6.20
CA SER A 288 10.40 6.75 -6.44
C SER A 288 10.11 6.62 -7.93
N ALA A 289 9.67 5.44 -8.35
CA ALA A 289 9.29 5.20 -9.74
C ALA A 289 8.13 4.20 -9.84
N CYS A 290 7.36 4.29 -10.92
CA CYS A 290 6.49 3.19 -11.31
C CYS A 290 7.32 1.98 -11.80
N ILE A 291 6.66 0.90 -12.22
CA ILE A 291 7.37 -0.30 -12.69
C ILE A 291 8.17 -0.04 -13.98
N GLY A 292 7.76 0.94 -14.80
CA GLY A 292 8.47 1.29 -16.02
C GLY A 292 8.29 0.28 -17.15
N ARG A 293 9.13 0.40 -18.18
CA ARG A 293 9.07 -0.41 -19.41
C ARG A 293 9.34 -1.89 -19.13
N SER A 294 10.12 -2.19 -18.09
CA SER A 294 10.39 -3.56 -17.67
C SER A 294 9.15 -4.35 -17.28
N GLY A 295 8.06 -3.70 -16.82
CA GLY A 295 6.83 -4.40 -16.40
C GLY A 295 5.51 -3.78 -16.85
N CYS A 296 5.53 -2.72 -17.66
CA CYS A 296 4.31 -2.05 -18.12
C CYS A 296 4.40 -1.68 -19.60
N ALA A 297 3.52 -2.26 -20.42
CA ALA A 297 3.45 -2.03 -21.86
C ALA A 297 3.09 -0.58 -22.24
N LYS A 298 2.61 0.21 -21.28
CA LYS A 298 2.26 1.63 -21.48
C LYS A 298 3.41 2.57 -21.15
N SER A 299 4.48 2.05 -20.54
CA SER A 299 5.63 2.86 -20.19
C SER A 299 6.44 3.21 -21.43
N ARG A 300 6.79 4.49 -21.56
CA ARG A 300 7.60 5.05 -22.64
C ARG A 300 9.10 4.97 -22.35
N ALA A 301 9.51 4.71 -21.12
CA ALA A 301 10.92 4.62 -20.73
C ALA A 301 11.16 3.57 -19.65
N ASP A 302 12.42 3.18 -19.46
CA ASP A 302 12.85 2.41 -18.30
C ASP A 302 13.13 3.35 -17.13
N VAL A 303 12.04 3.85 -16.54
CA VAL A 303 12.11 4.87 -15.49
C VAL A 303 12.86 4.42 -14.23
N ARG A 304 13.04 3.11 -14.01
CA ARG A 304 13.80 2.61 -12.85
C ARG A 304 15.30 2.63 -13.12
N ALA A 305 15.70 2.34 -14.36
CA ALA A 305 17.08 2.50 -14.82
C ALA A 305 17.47 3.98 -14.89
N ASP A 306 16.55 4.83 -15.37
CA ASP A 306 16.77 6.27 -15.53
C ASP A 306 16.71 7.07 -14.21
N ALA A 307 16.12 6.50 -13.15
CA ALA A 307 15.90 7.23 -11.90
C ALA A 307 17.22 7.68 -11.24
N VAL A 308 17.28 8.97 -10.90
CA VAL A 308 18.42 9.61 -10.23
C VAL A 308 18.21 9.62 -8.72
N PHE A 309 19.25 9.22 -7.98
CA PHE A 309 19.26 9.19 -6.52
C PHE A 309 20.31 10.15 -5.99
N ARG A 310 19.88 11.19 -5.28
CA ARG A 310 20.78 12.18 -4.64
C ARG A 310 20.21 12.63 -3.29
N PRO A 311 21.05 12.93 -2.30
CA PRO A 311 20.58 13.47 -1.02
C PRO A 311 19.67 14.70 -1.20
N GLY A 312 18.51 14.69 -0.54
CA GLY A 312 17.53 15.78 -0.60
C GLY A 312 16.63 15.83 -1.83
N LEU A 313 16.92 15.06 -2.89
CA LEU A 313 16.06 14.98 -4.06
C LEU A 313 14.80 14.17 -3.75
N ARG A 314 13.63 14.78 -3.96
CA ARG A 314 12.33 14.11 -3.89
C ARG A 314 11.71 14.11 -5.28
N ALA A 315 11.74 12.98 -5.97
CA ALA A 315 11.28 12.86 -7.35
C ALA A 315 10.42 11.61 -7.55
N HIS A 316 9.46 11.68 -8.48
CA HIS A 316 8.68 10.52 -8.91
C HIS A 316 8.78 10.33 -10.42
N PHE A 317 9.39 9.21 -10.83
CA PHE A 317 9.57 8.84 -12.23
C PHE A 317 8.41 7.98 -12.73
N SER A 318 7.66 8.53 -13.69
CA SER A 318 6.47 7.96 -14.27
C SER A 318 6.70 7.58 -15.73
N GLY A 319 6.44 6.32 -16.08
CA GLY A 319 6.61 5.84 -17.45
C GLY A 319 5.57 6.37 -18.44
N CYS A 320 4.47 6.94 -17.95
CA CYS A 320 3.40 7.49 -18.77
C CYS A 320 2.57 8.50 -17.96
N GLU A 321 1.59 9.12 -18.61
CA GLU A 321 0.71 10.15 -18.05
C GLU A 321 -0.13 9.67 -16.84
N ARG A 322 -0.25 8.36 -16.64
CA ARG A 322 -0.98 7.77 -15.50
C ARG A 322 -0.32 7.95 -14.15
N ARG A 323 1.00 8.22 -14.11
CA ARG A 323 1.75 8.48 -12.87
C ARG A 323 1.48 7.46 -11.76
N CYS A 324 1.59 6.18 -12.10
CA CYS A 324 1.23 5.09 -11.19
C CYS A 324 2.15 5.07 -9.96
N GLY A 325 1.54 5.14 -8.77
CA GLY A 325 2.28 5.14 -7.51
C GLY A 325 2.89 6.50 -7.14
N LYS A 326 2.44 7.59 -7.81
CA LYS A 326 2.80 8.95 -7.45
C LYS A 326 2.51 9.24 -5.97
N PRO A 327 3.49 9.72 -5.20
CA PRO A 327 3.27 10.05 -3.80
C PRO A 327 2.35 11.26 -3.66
N SER A 328 1.66 11.35 -2.52
CA SER A 328 0.75 12.46 -2.18
C SER A 328 1.49 13.74 -1.77
N GLN A 329 2.74 13.61 -1.31
CA GLN A 329 3.58 14.69 -0.83
C GLN A 329 4.27 15.43 -1.99
N SER A 330 4.78 16.64 -1.74
CA SER A 330 5.53 17.39 -2.76
C SER A 330 6.76 16.63 -3.27
N HIS A 331 6.96 16.65 -4.58
CA HIS A 331 8.06 16.02 -5.30
C HIS A 331 8.17 16.63 -6.70
N VAL A 332 9.34 16.46 -7.31
CA VAL A 332 9.59 16.71 -8.72
C VAL A 332 8.85 15.65 -9.55
N ASP A 333 7.90 16.07 -10.40
CA ASP A 333 7.13 15.20 -11.29
C ASP A 333 7.94 14.91 -12.55
N VAL A 334 8.43 13.68 -12.72
CA VAL A 334 9.25 13.28 -13.87
C VAL A 334 8.45 12.29 -14.72
N VAL A 335 7.98 12.71 -15.89
CA VAL A 335 7.10 11.89 -16.74
C VAL A 335 7.75 11.59 -18.08
N ALA A 336 7.91 10.31 -18.40
CA ALA A 336 8.51 9.86 -19.64
C ALA A 336 7.66 10.27 -20.86
N GLU A 337 8.33 10.87 -21.85
CA GLU A 337 7.77 11.24 -23.14
C GLU A 337 8.67 10.71 -24.27
N ALA A 338 8.33 10.99 -25.53
CA ALA A 338 9.20 10.58 -26.63
C ALA A 338 10.55 11.31 -26.54
N GLY A 339 11.65 10.55 -26.47
CA GLY A 339 13.01 11.08 -26.48
C GLY A 339 13.51 11.73 -25.18
N GLY A 340 12.74 11.69 -24.09
CA GLY A 340 13.14 12.33 -22.84
C GLY A 340 12.05 12.33 -21.77
N TYR A 341 12.11 13.33 -20.89
CA TYR A 341 11.23 13.47 -19.74
C TYR A 341 10.65 14.87 -19.64
N ARG A 342 9.41 14.96 -19.16
CA ARG A 342 8.83 16.20 -18.67
C ARG A 342 9.04 16.29 -17.16
N ILE A 343 9.87 17.25 -16.73
CA ILE A 343 10.21 17.52 -15.33
C ILE A 343 9.46 18.77 -14.89
N ASP A 344 8.49 18.64 -13.97
CA ASP A 344 7.61 19.72 -13.50
C ASP A 344 7.02 20.57 -14.64
N GLY A 345 6.64 19.90 -15.73
CA GLY A 345 6.05 20.52 -16.93
C GLY A 345 7.05 20.97 -17.99
N ARG A 346 8.36 21.00 -17.70
CA ARG A 346 9.42 21.34 -18.67
C ARG A 346 9.98 20.10 -19.34
N TRP A 347 10.03 20.09 -20.67
CA TRP A 347 10.66 18.99 -21.41
C TRP A 347 12.19 19.06 -21.31
N VAL A 348 12.81 17.90 -21.08
CA VAL A 348 14.25 17.70 -20.89
C VAL A 348 14.65 16.40 -21.63
N PRO A 349 15.68 16.44 -22.51
CA PRO A 349 16.18 15.23 -23.16
C PRO A 349 16.88 14.32 -22.15
N LEU A 350 16.91 13.01 -22.41
CA LEU A 350 17.38 12.00 -21.46
C LEU A 350 18.81 12.26 -20.96
N ASP A 351 19.70 12.66 -21.86
CA ASP A 351 21.12 12.93 -21.60
C ASP A 351 21.38 14.19 -20.75
N GLU A 352 20.41 15.09 -20.64
CA GLU A 352 20.50 16.29 -19.78
C GLU A 352 19.83 16.13 -18.41
N MET A 353 19.13 15.02 -18.18
CA MET A 353 18.20 14.88 -17.06
C MET A 353 18.85 15.04 -15.68
N GLU A 354 20.04 14.47 -15.48
CA GLU A 354 20.74 14.52 -14.18
C GLU A 354 21.09 15.95 -13.75
N GLY A 355 21.37 16.83 -14.71
CA GLY A 355 21.66 18.25 -14.46
C GLY A 355 20.42 19.13 -14.28
N LYS A 356 19.20 18.59 -14.43
CA LYS A 356 17.93 19.35 -14.33
C LYS A 356 17.06 18.97 -13.12
N LEU A 357 17.39 17.87 -12.45
CA LEU A 357 16.79 17.46 -11.18
C LEU A 357 17.46 18.17 -10.00
#